data_AF-A0A348FY28-F1
#
_entry.id   AF-A0A348FY28-F1
#
_cell.length_a   1.000
_cell.length_b   1.000
_cell.length_c   1.000
_cell.angle_alpha   90.00
_cell.angle_beta   90.00
_cell.angle_gamma   90.00
#
_symmetry.space_group_name_H-M   'P 1'
#
loop_
_entity.id
_entity.type
_entity.pdbx_description
1 polymer ?
#
loop_
_entity_poly.entity_id
_entity_poly.type
_entity_poly.pdbx_seq_one_letter_code
_entity_poly.pdbx_strand_id
1 'polypeptide(L)' 'MSLTEEDRARRLAAKRNNERVKLVASTMNTVALTTFGAAFILPLVNGATGPLPVIWIPFAVALHFGAQAVYRFLRSED' A
#
# COMPACT_ATOMS: atom_id res chain seq x y z
N MET A 1 19.08 6.76 31.40
CA MET A 1 20.12 6.12 30.55
C MET A 1 20.12 6.87 29.22
N SER A 2 21.15 7.67 28.91
CA SER A 2 21.23 8.37 27.63
C SER A 2 21.55 7.36 26.52
N LEU A 3 20.75 7.35 25.45
CA LEU A 3 21.02 6.55 24.26
C LEU A 3 22.41 6.86 23.72
N THR A 4 23.18 5.82 23.42
CA THR A 4 24.48 5.97 22.77
C THR A 4 24.28 6.51 21.35
N GLU A 5 25.31 7.11 20.75
CA GLU A 5 25.24 7.58 19.36
C GLU A 5 24.97 6.44 18.37
N GLU A 6 25.45 5.23 18.68
CA GLU A 6 25.16 4.02 17.89
C GLU A 6 23.68 3.64 17.95
N ASP A 7 23.03 3.72 19.12
CA ASP A 7 21.60 3.49 19.26
C ASP A 7 20.78 4.49 18.43
N ARG A 8 21.18 5.77 18.45
CA ARG A 8 20.54 6.82 17.66
C ARG A 8 20.66 6.56 16.16
N ALA A 9 21.85 6.17 15.70
CA ALA A 9 22.10 5.85 14.30
C ALA A 9 21.27 4.65 13.82
N ARG A 10 21.19 3.58 14.64
CA ARG A 10 20.36 2.40 14.34
C ARG A 10 18.88 2.75 14.24
N ARG A 11 18.35 3.51 15.20
CA ARG A 11 16.95 3.97 15.19
C ARG A 11 16.65 4.84 13.97
N LEU A 12 17.54 5.75 13.61
CA LEU A 12 17.36 6.61 12.42
C LEU A 12 17.33 5.78 11.13
N ALA A 13 18.18 4.76 11.01
CA ALA A 13 18.19 3.86 9.87
C ALA A 13 16.90 3.03 9.80
N ALA A 14 16.41 2.52 10.93
CA ALA A 14 15.13 1.81 11.01
C ALA A 14 13.96 2.71 10.58
N LYS A 15 13.91 3.95 11.08
CA LYS A 15 12.89 4.95 10.71
C LYS A 15 12.87 5.23 9.21
N ARG A 16 14.02 5.50 8.60
CA ARG A 16 14.12 5.75 7.15
C ARG A 16 13.64 4.55 6.33
N ASN A 17 13.95 3.33 6.78
CA ASN A 17 13.45 2.12 6.13
C ASN A 17 11.92 2.01 6.28
N ASN A 18 11.39 2.26 7.47
CA ASN A 18 9.97 2.20 7.75
C ASN A 18 9.17 3.22 6.94
N GLU A 19 9.69 4.45 6.76
CA GLU A 19 9.08 5.46 5.90
C GLU A 19 8.96 4.98 4.45
N ARG A 20 10.01 4.33 3.92
CA ARG A 20 9.97 3.76 2.56
C ARG A 20 8.93 2.65 2.45
N VAL A 21 8.88 1.74 3.42
CA VAL A 21 7.89 0.65 3.48
C VAL A 21 6.47 1.21 3.52
N LYS A 22 6.22 2.23 4.36
CA LYS A 22 4.94 2.92 4.47
C LYS A 22 4.53 3.60 3.16
N LEU A 23 5.47 4.27 2.48
CA LEU A 23 5.22 4.88 1.18
C LEU A 23 4.81 3.84 0.13
N VAL A 24 5.54 2.72 0.02
CA VAL A 24 5.20 1.64 -0.91
C VAL A 24 3.81 1.07 -0.62
N ALA A 25 3.52 0.75 0.64
CA ALA A 25 2.22 0.22 1.05
C ALA A 25 1.09 1.23 0.76
N SER A 26 1.33 2.52 1.00
CA SER A 26 0.39 3.60 0.69
C SER A 26 0.11 3.67 -0.82
N THR A 27 1.15 3.67 -1.65
CA THR A 27 1.00 3.67 -3.12
C THR A 27 0.21 2.47 -3.61
N MET A 28 0.52 1.27 -3.13
CA MET A 28 -0.23 0.05 -3.47
C MET A 28 -1.72 0.17 -3.10
N ASN A 29 -2.02 0.69 -1.91
CA ASN A 29 -3.38 0.94 -1.47
C ASN A 29 -4.11 1.99 -2.32
N THR A 30 -3.43 3.08 -2.68
CA THR A 30 -4.01 4.11 -3.56
C THR A 30 -4.37 3.51 -4.92
N VAL A 31 -3.44 2.78 -5.55
CA VAL A 31 -3.69 2.13 -6.84
C VAL A 31 -4.83 1.10 -6.72
N ALA A 32 -4.87 0.32 -5.64
CA ALA A 32 -5.92 -0.66 -5.40
C ALA A 32 -7.29 0.03 -5.35
N LEU A 33 -7.41 1.09 -4.53
CA LEU A 33 -8.66 1.82 -4.34
C LEU A 33 -9.11 2.52 -5.62
N THR A 34 -8.20 3.19 -6.32
CA THR A 34 -8.49 3.85 -7.61
C THR A 34 -8.93 2.85 -8.66
N THR A 35 -8.26 1.69 -8.76
CA THR A 35 -8.60 0.64 -9.73
C THR A 35 -9.97 0.03 -9.41
N PHE A 36 -10.22 -0.27 -8.13
CA PHE A 36 -11.51 -0.75 -7.67
C PHE A 36 -12.63 0.25 -8.00
N GLY A 37 -12.46 1.52 -7.64
CA GLY A 37 -13.43 2.56 -7.95
C GLY A 37 -13.69 2.72 -9.46
N ALA A 38 -12.63 2.73 -10.27
CA ALA A 38 -12.74 2.84 -11.72
C ALA A 38 -13.51 1.66 -12.34
N ALA A 39 -13.36 0.44 -11.80
CA ALA A 39 -14.08 -0.75 -12.25
C ALA A 39 -15.62 -0.62 -12.10
N PHE A 40 -16.10 0.21 -11.17
CA PHE A 40 -17.53 0.51 -11.01
C PHE A 40 -17.96 1.80 -11.70
N ILE A 41 -17.18 2.87 -11.59
CA ILE A 41 -17.55 4.19 -12.10
C ILE A 41 -17.57 4.22 -13.63
N LEU A 42 -16.55 3.65 -14.30
CA LEU A 42 -16.44 3.74 -15.75
C LEU A 42 -17.60 3.06 -16.48
N PRO A 43 -18.04 1.84 -16.11
CA PRO A 43 -19.22 1.23 -16.74
C PRO A 43 -20.49 2.05 -16.57
N LEU A 44 -20.70 2.65 -15.39
CA LEU A 44 -21.86 3.49 -15.09
C LEU A 44 -21.86 4.76 -15.95
N VAL A 45 -20.72 5.44 -16.07
CA VAL A 45 -20.60 6.68 -16.87
C VAL A 45 -20.70 6.40 -18.37
N ASN A 46 -20.17 5.27 -18.83
CA ASN A 46 -20.14 4.93 -20.26
C ASN A 46 -21.42 4.23 -20.74
N GLY A 47 -22.44 4.07 -19.90
CA GLY A 47 -23.70 3.41 -20.27
C GLY A 47 -23.49 1.94 -20.69
N ALA A 48 -22.47 1.27 -20.14
CA ALA A 48 -22.09 -0.06 -20.58
C ALA A 48 -23.21 -1.08 -20.27
N THR A 49 -23.73 -1.73 -21.31
CA THR A 49 -24.68 -2.87 -21.22
C THR A 49 -23.99 -4.23 -21.24
N GLY A 50 -22.66 -4.24 -21.41
CA GLY A 50 -21.82 -5.44 -21.43
C GLY A 50 -21.29 -5.84 -20.04
N PRO A 51 -20.64 -7.01 -19.93
CA PRO A 51 -20.13 -7.51 -18.66
C PRO A 51 -19.13 -6.55 -18.03
N LEU A 52 -19.34 -6.23 -16.75
CA LEU A 52 -18.40 -5.45 -15.95
C LEU A 52 -17.01 -6.08 -16.02
N PRO A 53 -15.92 -5.29 -16.02
CA PRO A 53 -14.57 -5.83 -16.05
C PRO A 53 -14.19 -6.32 -14.64
N VAL A 54 -14.89 -7.35 -14.17
CA VAL A 54 -14.84 -7.91 -12.81
C VAL A 54 -13.43 -8.34 -12.44
N ILE A 55 -12.56 -8.65 -13.42
CA ILE A 55 -11.15 -9.02 -13.22
C ILE A 55 -10.33 -7.95 -12.48
N TRP A 56 -10.73 -6.67 -12.56
CA TRP A 56 -10.06 -5.60 -11.83
C TRP A 56 -10.35 -5.60 -10.33
N ILE A 57 -11.47 -6.21 -9.90
CA ILE A 57 -11.82 -6.36 -8.50
C ILE A 57 -10.83 -7.27 -7.75
N PRO A 58 -10.60 -8.54 -8.16
CA PRO A 58 -9.61 -9.39 -7.49
C PRO A 58 -8.19 -8.83 -7.64
N PHE A 59 -7.86 -8.12 -8.73
CA PHE A 59 -6.57 -7.42 -8.85
C PHE A 59 -6.40 -6.33 -7.78
N ALA A 60 -7.40 -5.46 -7.60
CA ALA A 60 -7.37 -4.43 -6.56
C ALA A 60 -7.28 -5.06 -5.16
N VAL A 61 -8.02 -6.14 -4.91
CA VAL A 61 -7.97 -6.89 -3.64
C VAL A 61 -6.57 -7.48 -3.42
N ALA A 62 -5.98 -8.11 -4.44
CA ALA A 62 -4.62 -8.65 -4.34
C ALA A 62 -3.59 -7.55 -4.05
N LEU A 63 -3.74 -6.38 -4.67
CA LEU A 63 -2.84 -5.25 -4.43
C LEU A 63 -3.00 -4.68 -3.00
N HIS A 64 -4.23 -4.62 -2.48
CA HIS A 64 -4.48 -4.25 -1.09
C HIS A 64 -3.83 -5.24 -0.11
N PHE A 65 -3.99 -6.55 -0.32
CA PHE A 65 -3.32 -7.56 0.50
C PHE A 65 -1.79 -7.53 0.35
N GLY A 66 -1.28 -7.24 -0.86
CA GLY A 66 0.14 -6.99 -1.08
C GLY A 66 0.64 -5.82 -0.23
N ALA A 67 -0.11 -4.73 -0.13
CA ALA A 67 0.22 -3.61 0.74
C ALA A 67 0.27 -4.05 2.22
N GLN A 68 -0.66 -4.90 2.66
CA GLN A 68 -0.62 -5.46 4.02
C GLN A 68 0.60 -6.36 4.26
N ALA A 69 1.00 -7.14 3.25
CA ALA A 69 2.20 -7.96 3.32
C ALA A 69 3.48 -7.10 3.40
N VAL A 70 3.51 -5.95 2.73
CA VAL A 70 4.65 -5.01 2.78
C VAL A 70 4.90 -4.48 4.20
N TYR A 71 3.86 -4.28 5.01
CA TYR A 71 4.03 -3.86 6.41
C TYR A 71 4.77 -4.88 7.28
N ARG A 72 4.88 -6.15 6.87
CA ARG A 72 5.71 -7.15 7.57
C ARG A 72 7.20 -6.82 7.53
N PHE A 73 7.64 -5.91 6.65
CA PHE A 73 9.03 -5.45 6.56
C PHE A 73 9.35 -4.23 7.44
N LEU A 74 8.39 -3.74 8.24
CA LEU A 74 8.67 -2.72 9.24
C LEU A 74 9.65 -3.26 10.29
N ARG A 75 10.64 -2.44 10.65
CA ARG A 75 11.64 -2.74 11.68
C ARG A 75 11.27 -2.02 12.98
N SER A 76 11.64 -2.61 14.12
CA SER A 76 11.53 -1.94 15.42
C SER A 76 12.29 -0.62 15.41
N GLU A 77 11.66 0.44 15.92
CA GLU A 77 12.30 1.75 16.16
C GLU A 77 12.74 1.92 17.63
N ASP A 78 12.46 0.93 18.48
CA ASP A 78 12.85 0.85 19.89
C ASP A 78 14.30 0.39 20.06
#